data_AF-A0A430BCG6-F1
#
_entry.id   AF-A0A430BCG6-F1
#
_cell.length_a   1.000
_cell.length_b   1.000
_cell.length_c   1.000
_cell.angle_alpha   90.00
_cell.angle_beta   90.00
_cell.angle_gamma   90.00
#
_symmetry.space_group_name_H-M   'P 1'
#
loop_
_entity.id
_entity.type
_entity.pdbx_description
1 polymer ?
#
loop_
_entity_poly.entity_id
_entity_poly.type
_entity_poly.pdbx_seq_one_letter_code
_entity_poly.pdbx_strand_id
1 'polypeptide(L)'
;MMMPNIALIATALVLAIVMVIMAIDIRLIFHRLTRYRRIIGEYPPALRRLFWRQFVWIGFPYAQLVSLIFWLLVAFPTTCQLARLAMSPA
;
A
#
# COMPACT_ATOMS: atom_id res chain seq x y z
N MET A 1 24.86 -26.40 4.40
CA MET A 1 23.46 -26.50 3.95
C MET A 1 22.46 -25.60 4.73
N MET A 2 22.85 -24.77 5.71
CA MET A 2 21.89 -23.88 6.43
C MET A 2 21.65 -22.50 5.79
N MET A 3 22.61 -21.97 5.02
CA MET A 3 22.54 -20.61 4.45
C MET A 3 21.37 -20.34 3.49
N PRO A 4 20.95 -21.24 2.58
CA PRO A 4 19.85 -20.94 1.66
C PRO A 4 18.49 -20.85 2.36
N ASN A 5 18.26 -21.65 3.41
CA ASN A 5 17.01 -21.61 4.18
C ASN A 5 16.86 -20.30 4.97
N ILE A 6 17.95 -19.78 5.54
CA ILE A 6 17.93 -18.52 6.29
C ILE A 6 17.60 -17.33 5.36
N ALA A 7 18.19 -17.30 4.16
CA ALA A 7 17.91 -16.26 3.16
C ALA A 7 16.45 -16.31 2.67
N LEU A 8 15.89 -17.50 2.47
CA LEU A 8 14.49 -17.68 2.07
C LEU A 8 13.53 -17.23 3.18
N ILE A 9 13.79 -17.61 4.43
CA ILE A 9 12.97 -17.17 5.58
C ILE A 9 13.06 -15.64 5.75
N ALA A 10 14.26 -15.06 5.64
CA ALA A 10 14.45 -13.62 5.78
C ALA A 10 13.72 -12.83 4.68
N THR A 11 13.83 -13.26 3.41
CA THR A 11 13.12 -12.60 2.29
C THR A 11 11.61 -12.75 2.40
N ALA A 12 11.10 -13.91 2.86
CA ALA A 12 9.69 -14.11 3.12
C ALA A 12 9.16 -13.21 4.25
N LEU A 13 9.94 -13.06 5.33
CA LEU A 13 9.60 -12.18 6.43
C LEU A 13 9.54 -10.71 6.01
N VAL A 14 10.53 -10.25 5.24
CA VAL A 14 10.55 -8.89 4.68
C VAL A 14 9.30 -8.66 3.82
N LEU A 15 8.98 -9.59 2.93
CA LEU A 15 7.80 -9.49 2.08
C LEU A 15 6.50 -9.44 2.91
N ALA A 16 6.39 -10.25 3.96
CA ALA A 16 5.25 -10.23 4.86
C ALA A 16 5.08 -8.85 5.54
N ILE A 17 6.17 -8.25 6.02
CA ILE A 17 6.15 -6.91 6.62
C ILE A 17 5.70 -5.86 5.59
N VAL A 18 6.25 -5.89 4.39
CA VAL A 18 5.88 -5.00 3.28
C VAL A 18 4.37 -5.08 3.01
N MET A 19 3.83 -6.31 2.91
CA MET A 19 2.40 -6.55 2.66
C MET A 19 1.51 -6.02 3.79
N VAL A 20 1.94 -6.17 5.05
CA VAL A 20 1.21 -5.62 6.20
C VAL A 20 1.17 -4.10 6.15
N ILE A 21 2.30 -3.44 5.85
CA ILE A 21 2.36 -1.97 5.75
C ILE A 21 1.45 -1.47 4.63
N MET A 22 1.52 -2.09 3.44
CA MET A 22 0.64 -1.77 2.32
C MET A 22 -0.84 -1.93 2.68
N ALA A 23 -1.20 -3.01 3.40
CA ALA A 23 -2.58 -3.23 3.83
C ALA A 23 -3.06 -2.13 4.80
N ILE A 24 -2.20 -1.66 5.70
CA ILE A 24 -2.51 -0.54 6.61
C ILE A 24 -2.73 0.75 5.83
N ASP A 25 -1.82 1.08 4.90
CA ASP A 25 -1.93 2.29 4.07
C ASP A 25 -3.21 2.30 3.24
N ILE A 26 -3.54 1.18 2.59
CA ILE A 26 -4.79 1.03 1.83
C ILE A 26 -6.00 1.25 2.73
N ARG A 27 -6.04 0.61 3.91
CA ARG A 27 -7.14 0.79 4.86
C ARG A 27 -7.29 2.25 5.28
N LEU A 28 -6.18 2.95 5.52
CA LEU A 28 -6.21 4.35 5.92
C LEU A 28 -6.75 5.26 4.81
N ILE A 29 -6.34 5.01 3.56
CA ILE A 29 -6.84 5.72 2.38
C ILE A 29 -8.35 5.50 2.23
N PHE A 30 -8.80 4.25 2.28
CA PHE A 30 -10.23 3.92 2.20
C PHE A 30 -11.03 4.54 3.33
N HIS A 31 -10.51 4.53 4.55
CA HIS A 31 -11.17 5.14 5.69
C HIS A 31 -11.34 6.66 5.51
N ARG A 32 -10.30 7.36 5.03
CA ARG A 32 -10.41 8.80 4.72
C ARG A 32 -11.40 9.07 3.59
N LEU A 33 -11.34 8.31 2.50
CA LEU A 33 -12.26 8.48 1.37
C LEU A 33 -13.72 8.24 1.77
N THR A 34 -13.99 7.20 2.55
CA THR A 34 -15.34 6.89 3.03
C THR A 34 -15.84 7.93 4.03
N ARG A 35 -15.00 8.37 4.96
CA ARG A 35 -15.34 9.47 5.89
C ARG A 35 -15.65 10.75 5.13
N TYR A 36 -14.80 11.11 4.17
CA TYR A 36 -15.00 12.30 3.34
C TYR A 36 -16.28 12.23 2.51
N ARG A 37 -16.56 11.08 1.89
CA ARG A 37 -17.82 10.83 1.17
C ARG A 37 -19.05 10.96 2.06
N ARG A 38 -19.00 10.49 3.31
CA ARG A 38 -20.09 10.67 4.28
C ARG A 38 -20.34 12.14 4.60
N ILE A 39 -19.27 12.89 4.89
CA ILE A 39 -19.36 14.31 5.24
C ILE A 39 -20.01 15.13 4.12
N ILE A 40 -19.67 14.85 2.87
CA ILE A 40 -20.18 15.63 1.72
C ILE A 40 -21.52 15.10 1.21
N GLY A 41 -21.98 13.95 1.70
CA GLY A 41 -23.20 13.28 1.23
C GLY A 41 -24.45 14.16 1.35
N GLU A 42 -24.47 15.04 2.35
CA GLU A 42 -25.59 15.94 2.67
C GLU A 42 -25.57 17.25 1.85
N TYR A 43 -24.48 17.55 1.13
CA TYR A 43 -24.35 18.80 0.39
C TYR A 43 -25.03 18.73 -0.98
N PRO A 44 -25.52 19.87 -1.50
CA PRO A 44 -26.02 20.00 -2.86
C PRO A 44 -25.00 19.49 -3.90
N PRO A 45 -25.46 18.91 -5.02
CA PRO A 45 -24.59 18.25 -6.00
C PRO A 45 -23.50 19.16 -6.59
N ALA A 46 -23.76 20.47 -6.73
CA ALA A 46 -22.77 21.44 -7.20
C ALA A 46 -21.63 21.64 -6.18
N LEU A 47 -21.97 21.82 -4.91
CA LEU A 47 -20.99 21.95 -3.82
C LEU A 47 -20.20 20.66 -3.61
N ARG A 48 -20.85 19.50 -3.72
CA ARG A 48 -20.18 18.20 -3.62
C ARG A 48 -19.05 18.03 -4.65
N ARG A 49 -19.27 18.45 -5.90
CA ARG A 49 -18.22 18.40 -6.94
C ARG A 49 -17.06 19.33 -6.60
N LEU A 50 -17.36 20.53 -6.09
CA LEU A 50 -16.35 21.53 -5.75
C LEU A 50 -15.46 21.05 -4.59
N PHE A 51 -16.09 20.55 -3.52
CA PHE A 51 -15.40 19.93 -2.39
C PHE A 51 -14.56 18.73 -2.83
N TRP A 52 -15.12 17.82 -3.63
CA TRP A 52 -14.36 16.68 -4.15
C TRP A 52 -13.11 17.10 -4.92
N ARG A 53 -13.23 18.13 -5.77
CA ARG A 53 -12.10 18.70 -6.50
C ARG A 53 -11.07 19.29 -5.54
N GLN A 54 -11.49 19.99 -4.49
CA GLN A 54 -10.59 20.56 -3.49
C GLN A 54 -9.88 19.48 -2.65
N PHE A 55 -10.57 18.40 -2.30
CA PHE A 55 -9.98 17.28 -1.56
C PHE A 55 -8.94 16.53 -2.37
N VAL A 56 -9.14 16.32 -3.68
CA VAL A 56 -8.11 15.73 -4.54
C VAL A 56 -6.82 16.53 -4.49
N TRP A 57 -6.88 17.85 -4.40
CA TRP A 57 -5.69 18.73 -4.41
C TRP A 57 -5.06 18.94 -3.02
N ILE A 58 -5.86 19.04 -1.96
CA ILE A 58 -5.38 19.49 -0.63
C ILE A 58 -5.54 18.39 0.43
N GLY A 59 -6.59 17.58 0.34
CA GLY A 59 -6.96 16.61 1.38
C GLY A 59 -6.55 15.17 1.08
N PHE A 60 -6.06 14.90 -0.12
CA PHE A 60 -5.74 13.54 -0.54
C PHE A 60 -4.55 13.01 0.28
N PRO A 61 -4.59 11.75 0.74
CA PRO A 61 -3.52 11.12 1.51
C PRO A 61 -2.27 10.83 0.64
N TYR A 62 -1.58 11.88 0.19
CA TYR A 62 -0.40 11.79 -0.66
C TYR A 62 0.74 11.02 0.01
N ALA A 63 0.92 11.17 1.33
CA ALA A 63 1.93 10.44 2.08
C ALA A 63 1.72 8.91 1.99
N GLN A 64 0.48 8.44 2.18
CA GLN A 64 0.14 7.01 2.06
C GLN A 64 0.26 6.53 0.61
N LEU A 65 -0.05 7.37 -0.37
CA LEU A 65 0.11 7.03 -1.79
C LEU A 65 1.58 6.89 -2.18
N VAL A 66 2.45 7.81 -1.72
CA VAL A 66 3.90 7.72 -1.89
C VAL A 66 4.47 6.49 -1.18
N SER A 67 4.03 6.23 0.06
CA SER A 67 4.38 5.01 0.82
C SER A 67 4.00 3.75 0.04
N LEU A 68 2.77 3.67 -0.48
CA LEU A 68 2.31 2.54 -1.30
C LEU A 68 3.17 2.32 -2.54
N ILE A 69 3.51 3.38 -3.28
CA ILE A 69 4.37 3.29 -4.46
C ILE A 69 5.76 2.78 -4.05
N PHE A 70 6.33 3.34 -2.99
CA PHE A 70 7.63 2.91 -2.48
C PHE A 70 7.63 1.42 -2.08
N TRP A 71 6.65 0.99 -1.30
CA TRP A 71 6.54 -0.40 -0.87
C TRP A 71 6.24 -1.35 -2.02
N LEU A 72 5.48 -0.92 -3.04
CA LEU A 72 5.26 -1.69 -4.25
C LEU A 72 6.58 -1.91 -5.02
N LEU A 73 7.41 -0.87 -5.12
CA LEU A 73 8.73 -0.95 -5.75
C LEU A 73 9.68 -1.87 -4.97
N VAL A 74 9.53 -2.02 -3.65
CA VAL A 74 10.28 -2.97 -2.83
C VAL A 74 9.69 -4.39 -2.91
N ALA A 75 8.38 -4.53 -3.01
CA ALA A 75 7.68 -5.81 -3.08
C ALA A 75 8.01 -6.61 -4.35
N PHE A 76 8.18 -5.92 -5.48
CA PHE A 76 8.48 -6.57 -6.76
C PHE A 76 9.85 -7.29 -6.79
N PRO A 77 10.99 -6.64 -6.49
CA PRO A 77 12.28 -7.33 -6.48
C PRO A 77 12.36 -8.39 -5.37
N THR A 78 11.71 -8.17 -4.22
CA THR A 78 11.70 -9.16 -3.12
C THR A 78 10.89 -10.40 -3.46
N THR A 79 9.76 -10.28 -4.16
CA THR A 79 9.03 -11.45 -4.70
C THR A 79 9.84 -12.18 -5.76
N CYS A 80 10.51 -11.47 -6.67
CA CYS A 80 11.41 -12.08 -7.64
C CYS A 80 12.57 -12.84 -6.97
N GLN A 81 13.20 -12.27 -5.93
CA GLN A 81 14.25 -12.93 -5.17
C GLN A 81 13.73 -14.17 -4.43
N LEU A 82 12.57 -14.07 -3.79
CA LEU A 82 11.95 -15.19 -3.10
C LEU A 82 11.59 -16.33 -4.06
N ALA A 83 11.05 -16.01 -5.24
CA ALA A 83 10.77 -17.00 -6.28
C ALA A 83 12.06 -17.67 -6.77
N ARG A 84 13.13 -16.89 -6.99
CA ARG A 84 14.44 -17.44 -7.37
C ARG A 84 15.01 -18.38 -6.31
N LEU A 85 14.95 -18.00 -5.03
CA LEU A 85 15.42 -18.83 -3.91
C LEU A 85 14.58 -20.09 -3.72
N ALA A 86 13.27 -20.02 -3.98
CA ALA A 86 12.38 -21.18 -3.92
C ALA A 86 12.59 -22.14 -5.10
N MET A 87 12.94 -21.62 -6.29
CA MET A 87 13.16 -22.41 -7.51
C MET A 87 14.58 -22.97 -7.66
N SER A 88 15.56 -22.43 -6.93
CA SER A 88 16.87 -23.08 -6.79
C SER A 88 16.91 -23.84 -5.46
N PRO A 89 16.32 -25.05 -5.37
CA PRO A 89 16.71 -25.94 -4.29
C PRO A 89 18.22 -26.18 -4.48
N ALA A 90 18.96 -26.05 -3.39
CA ALA A 90 20.41 -26.24 -3.34
C ALA A 90 20.89 -27.44 -4.16
#